data_AF-A0A4R4S5Z4-F1
#
_entry.id   AF-A0A4R4S5Z4-F1
#
_cell.length_a   1.000
_cell.length_b   1.000
_cell.length_c   1.000
_cell.angle_alpha   90.00
_cell.angle_beta   90.00
_cell.angle_gamma   90.00
#
_symmetry.space_group_name_H-M   'P 1'
#
loop_
_entity.id
_entity.type
_entity.pdbx_description
1 polymer ?
#
loop_
_entity_poly.entity_id
_entity_poly.type
_entity_poly.pdbx_seq_one_letter_code
_entity_poly.pdbx_strand_id
1 'polypeptide(L)'
;MGYTHHDTTGYNAADRSAVLPGVHLIASLLKRWIAGTLHHRVSTEHLCYHLDEYTFRFNRRTARKRGSLFYRLLQQAVATDPHPLHDLQRPGDPGW
;
A
#
# COMPACT_ATOMS: atom_id res chain seq x y z
N MET A 1 11.77 -5.38 7.80
CA MET A 1 11.40 -6.66 7.14
C MET A 1 10.16 -6.44 6.28
N GLY A 2 10.27 -6.60 4.95
CA GLY A 2 9.19 -6.32 3.99
C GLY A 2 8.55 -7.60 3.42
N TYR A 3 7.42 -7.46 2.74
CA TYR A 3 6.90 -8.53 1.90
C TYR A 3 7.78 -8.65 0.66
N THR A 4 8.16 -9.87 0.27
CA THR A 4 8.77 -10.09 -1.04
C THR A 4 7.71 -9.85 -2.11
N HIS A 5 7.82 -8.73 -2.82
CA HIS A 5 6.96 -8.43 -3.96
C HIS A 5 7.38 -9.33 -5.13
N HIS A 6 6.42 -10.07 -5.67
CA HIS A 6 6.59 -10.84 -6.90
C HIS A 6 5.73 -10.20 -7.99
N ASP A 7 6.38 -9.52 -8.91
CA ASP A 7 5.70 -8.84 -10.01
C ASP A 7 5.27 -9.85 -11.07
N THR A 8 3.99 -9.82 -11.42
CA THR A 8 3.43 -10.64 -12.51
C THR A 8 2.82 -9.71 -13.55
N THR A 9 3.33 -9.74 -14.78
CA THR A 9 2.80 -8.94 -15.88
C THR A 9 1.72 -9.70 -16.65
N GLY A 10 0.51 -9.13 -16.71
CA GLY A 10 -0.60 -9.66 -17.51
C GLY A 10 -0.74 -9.00 -18.89
N TYR A 11 0.10 -8.03 -19.25
CA TYR A 11 -0.10 -7.20 -20.45
C TYR A 11 -0.07 -8.03 -21.74
N ASN A 12 0.93 -8.91 -21.86
CA ASN A 12 1.16 -9.79 -23.01
C ASN A 12 0.52 -11.19 -22.86
N ALA A 13 -0.26 -11.42 -21.81
CA ALA A 13 -0.90 -12.72 -21.60
C ALA A 13 -2.02 -12.94 -22.63
N ALA A 14 -2.07 -14.14 -23.22
CA ALA A 14 -3.15 -14.55 -24.12
C ALA A 14 -4.52 -14.48 -23.42
N ASP A 15 -4.58 -14.85 -22.15
CA ASP A 15 -5.71 -14.60 -21.25
C ASP A 15 -5.26 -13.76 -20.05
N ARG A 16 -5.55 -12.46 -20.11
CA ARG A 16 -5.21 -11.51 -19.04
C ARG A 16 -6.01 -11.75 -17.75
N SER A 17 -7.21 -12.32 -17.87
CA SER A 17 -8.09 -12.58 -16.73
C SER A 17 -7.63 -13.78 -15.91
N ALA A 18 -6.99 -14.76 -16.55
CA ALA A 18 -6.34 -15.88 -15.88
C ALA A 18 -5.08 -15.42 -15.10
N VAL A 19 -4.31 -14.48 -15.64
CA VAL A 19 -3.07 -14.00 -15.00
C VAL A 19 -3.33 -13.00 -13.87
N LEU A 20 -4.26 -12.06 -14.06
CA LEU A 20 -4.63 -11.05 -13.07
C LEU A 20 -6.16 -11.01 -12.88
N PRO A 21 -6.74 -12.01 -12.20
CA PRO A 21 -8.18 -12.11 -12.02
C PRO A 21 -8.73 -10.90 -11.25
N GLY A 22 -9.75 -10.26 -11.81
CA GLY A 22 -10.44 -9.14 -11.16
C GLY A 22 -9.65 -7.83 -11.07
N VAL A 23 -8.54 -7.66 -11.81
CA VAL A 23 -7.70 -6.43 -11.77
C VAL A 23 -8.49 -5.14 -12.04
N HIS A 24 -9.50 -5.20 -12.92
CA HIS A 24 -10.38 -4.08 -13.23
C HIS A 24 -11.25 -3.66 -12.03
N LEU A 25 -11.57 -4.58 -11.12
CA LEU A 25 -12.29 -4.27 -9.87
C LEU A 25 -11.38 -3.48 -8.93
N ILE A 26 -10.11 -3.90 -8.80
CA ILE A 26 -9.11 -3.18 -8.01
C ILE A 26 -8.94 -1.76 -8.54
N ALA A 27 -8.78 -1.59 -9.86
CA ALA A 27 -8.65 -0.28 -10.48
C ALA A 27 -9.90 0.60 -10.25
N SER A 28 -11.10 0.01 -10.37
CA SER A 28 -12.38 0.71 -10.16
C SER A 28 -12.57 1.15 -8.71
N LEU A 29 -12.16 0.32 -7.75
CA LEU A 29 -12.21 0.62 -6.32
C LEU A 29 -11.19 1.71 -5.93
N LEU A 30 -9.98 1.65 -6.50
CA LEU A 30 -8.97 2.70 -6.32
C LEU A 30 -9.49 4.04 -6.85
N LYS A 31 -10.03 4.07 -8.06
CA LYS A 31 -10.61 5.29 -8.64
C LYS A 31 -11.73 5.86 -7.75
N ARG A 32 -12.60 5.01 -7.23
CA ARG A 32 -13.67 5.42 -6.30
C ARG A 32 -13.12 5.95 -4.98
N TRP A 33 -12.07 5.33 -4.43
CA TRP A 33 -11.44 5.80 -3.19
C TRP A 33 -10.76 7.16 -3.37
N ILE A 34 -10.05 7.35 -4.48
CA ILE A 34 -9.45 8.65 -4.84
C ILE A 34 -10.53 9.73 -4.98
N ALA A 35 -11.63 9.43 -5.68
CA ALA A 35 -12.72 10.38 -5.86
C ALA A 35 -13.46 10.70 -4.55
N GLY A 36 -13.66 9.70 -3.70
CA GLY A 36 -14.43 9.84 -2.46
C GLY A 36 -13.60 10.32 -1.28
N THR A 37 -12.59 9.56 -0.88
CA THR A 37 -11.80 9.84 0.34
C THR A 37 -10.76 10.93 0.12
N LEU A 38 -10.09 10.92 -1.03
CA LEU A 38 -9.12 11.97 -1.34
C LEU A 38 -9.75 13.18 -2.02
N HIS A 39 -11.04 13.13 -2.38
CA HIS A 39 -11.73 14.21 -3.11
C HIS A 39 -10.93 14.70 -4.33
N HIS A 40 -10.32 13.77 -5.07
CA HIS A 40 -9.42 14.04 -6.19
C HIS A 40 -8.11 14.79 -5.84
N ARG A 41 -7.79 14.96 -4.56
CA ARG A 41 -6.53 15.55 -4.09
C ARG A 41 -5.47 14.47 -3.87
N VAL A 42 -4.81 14.06 -4.94
CA VAL A 42 -3.64 13.18 -4.88
C VAL A 42 -2.39 14.04 -5.03
N SER A 43 -1.46 13.94 -4.08
CA SER A 43 -0.12 14.53 -4.23
C SER A 43 0.83 13.47 -4.77
N THR A 44 1.68 13.84 -5.73
CA THR A 44 2.76 12.96 -6.22
C THR A 44 3.75 12.62 -5.11
N GLU A 45 4.03 13.57 -4.22
CA GLU A 45 4.91 13.39 -3.05
C GLU A 45 4.36 12.31 -2.08
N HIS A 46 3.04 12.23 -1.94
CA HIS A 46 2.39 11.28 -1.03
C HIS A 46 1.82 10.04 -1.75
N LEU A 47 2.12 9.85 -3.04
CA LEU A 47 1.51 8.78 -3.83
C LEU A 47 1.77 7.40 -3.23
N CYS A 48 3.01 7.13 -2.81
CA CYS A 48 3.37 5.87 -2.17
C CYS A 48 2.53 5.63 -0.91
N TYR A 49 2.43 6.64 -0.04
CA TYR A 49 1.61 6.58 1.17
C TYR A 49 0.12 6.33 0.85
N HIS A 50 -0.42 6.99 -0.17
CA HIS A 50 -1.81 6.76 -0.58
C HIS A 50 -2.05 5.32 -1.08
N LEU A 51 -1.10 4.74 -1.81
CA LEU A 51 -1.20 3.35 -2.28
C LEU A 51 -1.10 2.34 -1.13
N ASP A 52 -0.26 2.61 -0.13
CA ASP A 52 -0.19 1.81 1.09
C ASP A 52 -1.50 1.88 1.88
N GLU A 53 -2.07 3.08 2.04
CA GLU A 53 -3.36 3.25 2.72
C GLU A 53 -4.49 2.53 1.96
N TYR A 54 -4.52 2.63 0.64
CA TYR A 54 -5.48 1.90 -0.18
C TYR A 54 -5.37 0.40 0.03
N THR A 55 -4.14 -0.14 0.02
CA THR A 55 -3.86 -1.56 0.25
C THR A 55 -4.32 -2.00 1.64
N PHE A 56 -4.09 -1.17 2.67
CA PHE A 56 -4.59 -1.40 4.02
C PHE A 56 -6.12 -1.49 4.05
N ARG A 57 -6.82 -0.51 3.47
CA ARG A 57 -8.30 -0.45 3.47
C ARG A 57 -8.91 -1.61 2.69
N PHE A 58 -8.32 -1.96 1.54
CA PHE A 58 -8.73 -3.07 0.71
C PHE A 58 -8.63 -4.40 1.49
N ASN A 59 -7.46 -4.68 2.05
CA ASN A 59 -7.20 -5.92 2.79
C ASN A 59 -7.99 -6.02 4.11
N ARG A 60 -8.24 -4.88 4.80
CA ARG A 60 -9.01 -4.86 6.05
C ARG A 60 -10.45 -5.35 5.89
N ARG A 61 -11.07 -5.11 4.72
CA ARG A 61 -12.50 -5.34 4.53
C ARG A 61 -12.89 -6.82 4.63
N THR A 62 -12.02 -7.72 4.18
CA THR A 62 -12.22 -9.17 4.17
C THR A 62 -11.33 -9.91 5.17
N ALA A 63 -10.45 -9.21 5.88
CA ALA A 63 -9.56 -9.81 6.88
C ALA A 63 -10.36 -10.49 8.00
N ARG A 64 -10.25 -11.83 8.08
CA ARG A 64 -10.85 -12.66 9.16
C ARG A 64 -10.26 -12.35 10.53
N LYS A 65 -9.02 -11.85 10.59
CA LYS A 65 -8.35 -11.39 11.81
C LYS A 65 -8.01 -9.91 11.70
N ARG A 66 -9.00 -9.04 11.93
CA ARG A 66 -8.84 -7.57 11.83
C ARG A 66 -7.74 -7.03 12.77
N GLY A 67 -7.56 -7.65 13.94
CA GLY A 67 -6.48 -7.33 14.88
C GLY A 67 -5.08 -7.63 14.36
N SER A 68 -4.92 -8.44 13.30
CA SER A 68 -3.61 -8.76 12.74
C SER A 68 -2.91 -7.54 12.11
N LEU A 69 -3.64 -6.47 11.76
CA LEU A 69 -3.03 -5.22 11.31
C LEU A 69 -2.32 -4.48 12.45
N PHE A 70 -2.95 -4.41 13.63
CA PHE A 70 -2.30 -3.88 14.83
C PHE A 70 -1.10 -4.75 15.22
N TYR A 71 -1.26 -6.08 15.20
CA TYR A 71 -0.15 -6.99 15.44
C TYR A 71 0.98 -6.85 14.42
N ARG A 72 0.68 -6.60 13.13
CA ARG A 72 1.72 -6.33 12.12
C ARG A 72 2.45 -5.02 12.36
N LEU A 73 1.73 -3.96 12.71
CA LEU A 73 2.33 -2.68 13.07
C LEU A 73 3.24 -2.84 14.30
N LEU A 74 2.77 -3.55 15.32
CA LEU A 74 3.57 -3.86 16.50
C LEU A 74 4.79 -4.71 16.15
N GLN A 75 4.62 -5.72 15.30
CA GLN A 75 5.71 -6.59 14.86
C GLN A 75 6.76 -5.82 14.03
N GLN A 76 6.35 -4.88 13.17
CA GLN A 76 7.26 -3.97 12.49
C GLN A 76 7.94 -3.02 13.46
N ALA A 77 7.22 -2.45 14.44
CA ALA A 77 7.79 -1.56 15.44
C ALA A 77 8.84 -2.26 16.31
N VAL A 78 8.62 -3.53 16.65
CA VAL A 78 9.59 -4.35 17.41
C VAL A 78 10.78 -4.76 16.54
N ALA A 79 10.57 -5.04 15.26
CA ALA A 79 11.61 -5.53 14.35
C ALA A 79 12.40 -4.42 13.64
N THR A 80 12.04 -3.15 13.83
CA THR A 80 12.70 -2.00 13.21
C THR A 80 13.49 -1.28 14.31
N ASP A 81 14.76 -0.98 14.06
CA ASP A 81 15.57 -0.19 14.99
C ASP A 81 14.93 1.18 15.25
N PRO A 82 15.19 1.83 16.39
CA PRO A 82 14.70 3.18 16.64
C PRO A 82 15.25 4.15 15.60
N HIS A 83 14.36 4.81 14.86
CA HIS A 83 14.69 5.85 13.89
C HIS A 83 14.23 7.21 14.43
N PRO A 84 15.10 8.23 14.48
CA PRO A 84 14.72 9.61 14.74
C PRO A 84 13.62 10.10 13.81
N LEU A 85 12.71 10.95 14.31
CA LEU A 85 11.57 11.44 13.52
C LEU A 85 12.00 12.16 12.22
N HIS A 86 13.13 12.86 12.24
CA HIS A 86 13.63 13.59 11.07
C HIS A 86 14.05 12.63 9.94
N ASP A 87 14.66 11.48 10.25
CA ASP A 87 15.05 10.47 9.25
C ASP A 87 13.83 9.84 8.58
N LEU A 88 12.73 9.70 9.32
CA LEU A 88 11.46 9.18 8.80
C LEU A 88 10.74 10.20 7.92
N GLN A 89 10.86 11.50 8.22
CA GLN A 89 10.24 12.57 7.44
C GLN A 89 11.06 12.94 6.20
N ARG A 90 12.39 12.79 6.23
CA ARG A 90 13.30 13.09 5.13
C ARG A 90 14.33 11.97 4.95
N PRO A 91 13.96 10.89 4.27
CA PRO A 91 14.87 9.77 4.07
C PRO A 91 16.09 10.21 3.26
N GLY A 92 17.27 10.24 3.88
CA GLY A 92 18.54 10.56 3.21
C GLY A 92 18.94 12.04 3.18
N ASP A 93 18.29 12.92 3.94
CA ASP A 93 18.70 14.31 4.12
C ASP A 93 19.70 14.40 5.31
N PRO A 94 20.99 14.70 5.09
CA PRO A 94 22.00 14.70 6.16
C PRO A 94 21.87 15.86 7.15
N GLY A 95 20.84 16.72 7.04
CA GLY A 95 20.41 17.60 8.13
C GLY A 95 21.46 18.62 8.59
N TRP A 96 22.34 19.06 7.70
CA TRP A 96 23.24 20.21 7.91
C TRP A 96 22.82 21.40 7.06
#